data_AF-A0A969ES24-F1
#
_entry.id   AF-A0A969ES24-F1
#
_cell.length_a   1.000
_cell.length_b   1.000
_cell.length_c   1.000
_cell.angle_alpha   90.00
_cell.angle_beta   90.00
_cell.angle_gamma   90.00
#
_symmetry.space_group_name_H-M   'P 1'
#
loop_
_entity.id
_entity.type
_entity.pdbx_description
1 polymer ?
#
loop_
_entity_poly.entity_id
_entity_poly.type
_entity_poly.pdbx_seq_one_letter_code
_entity_poly.pdbx_strand_id
1 'polypeptide(L)'
;MCLNTELEHLLEMVCHNEAVASYRDFEELLFPVAQALLSGWQPDLSAFQGLARQRAGYLVDLLAGWMPEAQARAWRPVLDRLAADSTDRTSGPFFNGDPACGPCEDEVARLWGLTRGLNVARLRQGLAGD
;
A
#
# COMPACT_ATOMS: atom_id res chain seq x y z
N MET A 1 -2.05 -1.03 25.01
CA MET A 1 -1.12 -1.71 24.10
C MET A 1 -1.85 -2.36 22.90
N CYS A 2 -3.02 -1.88 22.47
CA CYS A 2 -3.85 -2.61 21.47
C CYS A 2 -3.90 -2.00 20.06
N LEU A 3 -3.54 -0.73 19.89
CA LEU A 3 -3.70 -0.01 18.61
C LEU A 3 -2.73 -0.51 17.52
N ASN A 4 -1.51 -0.90 17.89
CA ASN A 4 -0.52 -1.34 16.92
C ASN A 4 -0.91 -2.68 16.28
N THR A 5 -1.45 -3.62 17.07
CA THR A 5 -1.86 -4.94 16.56
C THR A 5 -3.07 -4.85 15.62
N GLU A 6 -3.99 -3.92 15.86
CA GLU A 6 -5.13 -3.68 14.97
C GLU A 6 -4.68 -3.10 13.63
N LEU A 7 -3.80 -2.09 13.64
CA LEU A 7 -3.26 -1.49 12.42
C LEU A 7 -2.42 -2.47 11.60
N GLU A 8 -1.62 -3.33 12.26
CA GLU A 8 -0.89 -4.42 11.60
C GLU A 8 -1.85 -5.36 10.88
N HIS A 9 -2.94 -5.76 11.53
CA HIS A 9 -3.96 -6.62 10.92
C HIS A 9 -4.68 -5.94 9.74
N LEU A 10 -5.00 -4.65 9.84
CA LEU A 10 -5.57 -3.89 8.72
C LEU A 10 -4.60 -3.84 7.53
N LEU A 11 -3.31 -3.59 7.79
CA LEU A 11 -2.27 -3.59 6.75
C LEU A 11 -2.15 -4.95 6.07
N GLU A 12 -2.18 -6.04 6.84
CA GLU A 12 -2.21 -7.40 6.31
C GLU A 12 -3.39 -7.60 5.36
N MET A 13 -4.61 -7.25 5.79
CA MET A 13 -5.81 -7.39 4.94
C MET A 13 -5.72 -6.55 3.67
N VAL A 14 -5.23 -5.30 3.75
CA VAL A 14 -5.01 -4.43 2.58
C VAL A 14 -4.03 -5.06 1.60
N CYS A 15 -2.89 -5.56 2.07
CA CYS A 15 -1.85 -6.11 1.21
C CYS A 15 -2.22 -7.48 0.64
N HIS A 16 -2.91 -8.32 1.42
CA HIS A 16 -3.36 -9.63 0.96
C HIS A 16 -4.58 -9.56 0.04
N ASN A 17 -5.41 -8.50 0.14
CA ASN A 17 -6.69 -8.41 -0.56
C ASN A 17 -7.62 -9.61 -0.23
N GLU A 18 -7.51 -10.17 0.97
CA GLU A 18 -8.34 -11.29 1.37
C GLU A 18 -9.72 -10.79 1.82
N ALA A 19 -10.77 -11.48 1.37
CA ALA A 19 -12.16 -11.30 1.81
C ALA A 19 -12.82 -9.91 1.58
N VAL A 20 -12.25 -9.07 0.71
CA VAL A 20 -12.86 -7.76 0.40
C VAL A 20 -13.86 -7.88 -0.75
N ALA A 21 -15.15 -7.71 -0.45
CA ALA A 21 -16.24 -7.91 -1.40
C ALA A 21 -16.46 -6.72 -2.35
N SER A 22 -16.07 -5.52 -1.94
CA SER A 22 -16.24 -4.30 -2.74
C SER A 22 -15.11 -3.30 -2.52
N TYR A 23 -14.97 -2.35 -3.46
CA TYR A 23 -14.02 -1.25 -3.31
C TYR A 23 -14.33 -0.37 -2.09
N ARG A 24 -15.60 -0.28 -1.68
CA ARG A 24 -15.97 0.49 -0.49
C ARG A 24 -15.45 -0.17 0.79
N ASP A 25 -15.62 -1.49 0.91
CA ASP A 25 -15.10 -2.23 2.07
C ASP A 25 -13.58 -2.15 2.10
N PHE A 26 -12.94 -2.12 0.92
CA PHE A 26 -11.49 -1.91 0.82
C PHE A 26 -11.04 -0.57 1.40
N GLU A 27 -11.77 0.50 1.11
CA GLU A 27 -11.46 1.84 1.60
C GLU A 27 -11.54 1.94 3.12
N GLU A 28 -12.50 1.25 3.74
CA GLU A 28 -12.63 1.19 5.20
C GLU A 28 -11.40 0.57 5.88
N LEU A 29 -10.66 -0.31 5.17
CA LEU A 29 -9.39 -0.87 5.63
C LEU A 29 -8.19 0.01 5.26
N LEU A 30 -8.20 0.57 4.05
CA LEU A 30 -7.08 1.33 3.49
C LEU A 30 -6.90 2.68 4.17
N PHE A 31 -7.98 3.41 4.47
CA PHE A 31 -7.87 4.77 5.00
C PHE A 31 -7.20 4.82 6.37
N PRO A 32 -7.58 4.00 7.37
CA PRO A 32 -6.89 3.99 8.67
C PRO A 32 -5.40 3.67 8.54
N VAL A 33 -5.04 2.71 7.67
CA VAL A 33 -3.65 2.33 7.39
C VAL A 33 -2.88 3.50 6.78
N ALA A 34 -3.46 4.15 5.76
CA ALA A 34 -2.84 5.27 5.09
C ALA A 34 -2.67 6.49 6.03
N GLN A 35 -3.68 6.80 6.84
CA GLN A 35 -3.61 7.86 7.86
C GLN A 35 -2.51 7.57 8.89
N ALA A 36 -2.42 6.33 9.38
CA ALA A 36 -1.40 5.94 10.35
C ALA A 36 0.02 6.07 9.76
N LEU A 37 0.24 5.58 8.54
CA LEU A 37 1.52 5.71 7.84
C LEU A 37 1.92 7.18 7.65
N LEU A 38 0.99 8.02 7.19
CA LEU A 38 1.20 9.45 7.04
C LEU A 38 1.49 10.14 8.38
N SER A 39 0.89 9.67 9.47
CA SER A 39 1.09 10.17 10.83
C SER A 39 2.38 9.66 11.51
N GLY A 40 3.17 8.80 10.84
CA GLY A 40 4.47 8.35 11.32
C GLY A 40 4.53 6.93 11.87
N TRP A 41 3.44 6.16 11.78
CA TRP A 41 3.49 4.73 12.08
C TRP A 41 4.40 4.01 11.08
N GLN A 42 5.28 3.13 11.58
CA GLN A 42 6.26 2.37 10.79
C GLN A 42 6.10 0.87 11.07
N PRO A 43 5.21 0.17 10.34
CA PRO A 43 5.08 -1.28 10.46
C PRO A 43 6.33 -2.01 9.99
N ASP A 44 6.56 -3.21 10.53
CA ASP A 44 7.54 -4.14 9.96
C ASP A 44 6.97 -4.80 8.69
N LEU A 45 7.63 -4.55 7.56
CA LEU A 45 7.21 -5.07 6.26
C LEU A 45 7.97 -6.34 5.86
N SER A 46 8.91 -6.81 6.68
CA SER A 46 9.78 -7.96 6.36
C SER A 46 9.04 -9.29 6.33
N ALA A 47 7.87 -9.37 6.99
CA ALA A 47 7.03 -10.56 7.00
C ALA A 47 6.28 -10.79 5.69
N PHE A 48 6.04 -9.75 4.88
CA PHE A 48 5.30 -9.87 3.63
C PHE A 48 6.11 -10.58 2.53
N GLN A 49 5.41 -11.43 1.76
CA GLN A 49 6.00 -12.18 0.66
C GLN A 49 5.15 -12.05 -0.61
N GLY A 50 5.74 -12.37 -1.77
CA GLY A 50 5.06 -12.38 -3.07
C GLY A 50 4.32 -11.07 -3.38
N LEU A 51 3.07 -11.20 -3.86
CA LEU A 51 2.24 -10.06 -4.26
C LEU A 51 1.87 -9.14 -3.07
N ALA A 52 1.71 -9.68 -1.85
CA ALA A 52 1.44 -8.87 -0.66
C ALA A 52 2.62 -7.94 -0.35
N ARG A 53 3.86 -8.42 -0.54
CA ARG A 53 5.08 -7.59 -0.40
C ARG A 53 5.11 -6.45 -1.40
N GLN A 54 4.79 -6.73 -2.66
CA GLN A 54 4.75 -5.72 -3.72
C GLN A 54 3.71 -4.63 -3.41
N ARG A 55 2.53 -5.04 -2.93
CA ARG A 55 1.47 -4.11 -2.49
C ARG A 55 1.91 -3.27 -1.29
N ALA A 56 2.51 -3.89 -0.26
CA ALA A 56 3.03 -3.16 0.90
C ALA A 56 4.06 -2.10 0.49
N GLY A 57 5.04 -2.50 -0.34
CA GLY A 57 6.06 -1.59 -0.86
C GLY A 57 5.47 -0.44 -1.68
N TYR A 58 4.55 -0.77 -2.60
CA TYR A 58 3.82 0.23 -3.39
C TYR A 58 3.07 1.23 -2.52
N LEU A 59 2.31 0.75 -1.53
CA LEU A 59 1.50 1.61 -0.67
C LEU A 59 2.38 2.62 0.09
N VAL A 60 3.48 2.15 0.67
CA VAL A 60 4.39 3.02 1.41
C VAL A 60 5.13 3.98 0.49
N ASP A 61 5.61 3.53 -0.67
CA ASP A 61 6.31 4.39 -1.64
C ASP A 61 5.37 5.47 -2.22
N LEU A 62 4.11 5.11 -2.50
CA LEU A 62 3.07 6.05 -2.92
C LEU A 62 2.83 7.13 -1.86
N LEU A 63 2.64 6.72 -0.60
CA LEU A 63 2.37 7.63 0.52
C LEU A 63 3.59 8.45 0.91
N ALA A 64 4.81 7.94 0.73
CA ALA A 64 6.05 8.68 0.95
C ALA A 64 6.10 9.95 0.08
N GLY A 65 5.47 9.94 -1.10
CA GLY A 65 5.29 11.13 -1.94
C GLY A 65 4.39 12.22 -1.33
N TRP A 66 3.64 11.93 -0.26
CA TRP A 66 2.77 12.88 0.44
C TRP A 66 3.26 13.20 1.86
N MET A 67 4.32 12.53 2.32
CA MET A 67 4.93 12.78 3.62
C MET A 67 5.91 13.96 3.58
N PRO A 68 6.20 14.62 4.72
CA PRO A 68 7.34 15.50 4.85
C PRO A 68 8.66 14.79 4.46
N GLU A 69 9.60 15.53 3.86
CA GLU A 69 10.83 14.98 3.30
C GLU A 69 11.66 14.14 4.30
N ALA A 70 11.71 14.55 5.57
CA ALA A 70 12.41 13.80 6.61
C ALA A 70 11.81 12.40 6.84
N GLN A 71 10.49 12.30 6.85
CA GLN A 71 9.77 11.03 7.03
C GLN A 71 9.86 10.16 5.77
N ALA A 72 9.71 10.75 4.59
CA ALA A 72 9.90 10.04 3.32
C ALA A 72 11.31 9.46 3.20
N ARG A 73 12.35 10.20 3.63
CA ARG A 73 13.74 9.70 3.65
C ARG A 73 13.93 8.54 4.62
N ALA A 74 13.24 8.52 5.75
CA ALA A 74 13.34 7.43 6.72
C ALA A 74 12.85 6.09 6.14
N TRP A 75 11.91 6.12 5.20
CA TRP A 75 11.40 4.93 4.52
C TRP A 75 12.34 4.38 3.42
N ARG A 76 13.24 5.20 2.86
CA ARG A 76 14.07 4.80 1.71
C ARG A 76 14.84 3.48 1.93
N PRO A 77 15.55 3.27 3.06
CA PRO A 77 16.27 2.02 3.28
C PRO A 77 15.36 0.78 3.36
N VAL A 78 14.13 0.95 3.85
CA VAL A 78 13.14 -0.13 3.95
C VAL A 78 12.61 -0.48 2.56
N LEU A 79 12.25 0.53 1.76
CA LEU A 79 11.79 0.36 0.39
C LEU A 79 12.86 -0.28 -0.50
N ASP A 80 14.12 0.16 -0.38
CA ASP A 80 15.25 -0.40 -1.13
C ASP A 80 15.46 -1.89 -0.81
N ARG A 81 15.35 -2.28 0.47
CA ARG A 81 15.45 -3.69 0.90
C ARG A 81 14.30 -4.52 0.36
N LEU A 82 13.07 -4.02 0.46
CA LEU A 82 11.88 -4.70 -0.06
C LEU A 82 11.96 -4.91 -1.57
N ALA A 83 12.46 -3.91 -2.32
CA ALA A 83 12.62 -4.00 -3.76
C ALA A 83 13.72 -4.99 -4.17
N ALA A 84 14.85 -5.02 -3.47
CA ALA A 84 15.97 -5.91 -3.77
C ALA A 84 15.63 -7.40 -3.65
N ASP A 85 14.80 -7.75 -2.67
CA ASP A 85 14.42 -9.14 -2.39
C ASP A 85 13.18 -9.61 -3.20
N SER A 86 12.64 -8.77 -4.09
CA SER A 86 11.50 -9.10 -4.93
C SER A 86 11.96 -9.87 -6.18
N THR A 87 12.34 -11.14 -5.99
CA THR A 87 12.78 -12.02 -7.09
C THR A 87 11.62 -12.66 -7.86
N ASP A 88 10.42 -12.67 -7.29
CA ASP A 88 9.24 -13.30 -7.87
C ASP A 88 8.23 -12.23 -8.33
N ARG A 89 8.29 -11.87 -9.61
CA ARG A 89 7.38 -10.87 -10.20
C ARG A 89 6.06 -11.53 -10.60
N THR A 90 5.29 -11.99 -9.62
CA THR A 90 3.87 -12.25 -9.86
C THR A 90 3.20 -10.89 -10.07
N SER A 91 2.71 -10.62 -11.28
CA SER A 91 2.05 -9.35 -11.59
C SER A 91 0.55 -9.44 -11.30
N GLY A 92 0.04 -8.51 -10.51
CA GLY A 92 -1.38 -8.38 -10.18
C GLY A 92 -1.74 -6.92 -9.88
N PRO A 93 -3.04 -6.58 -9.83
CA PRO A 93 -3.46 -5.24 -9.42
C PRO A 93 -3.25 -5.05 -7.92
N PHE A 94 -3.15 -3.79 -7.49
CA PHE A 94 -3.18 -3.47 -6.06
C PHE A 94 -4.48 -3.95 -5.42
N PHE A 95 -5.64 -3.67 -6.05
CA PHE A 95 -6.94 -4.18 -5.62
C PHE A 95 -7.53 -5.17 -6.63
N ASN A 96 -7.92 -6.37 -6.18
CA ASN A 96 -8.46 -7.43 -7.06
C ASN A 96 -9.84 -7.07 -7.65
N GLY A 97 -10.65 -6.28 -6.94
CA GLY A 97 -12.00 -5.91 -7.38
C GLY A 97 -12.04 -4.77 -8.40
N ASP A 98 -10.90 -4.21 -8.81
CA ASP A 98 -10.87 -3.18 -9.84
C ASP A 98 -11.18 -3.78 -11.22
N PRO A 99 -12.14 -3.20 -11.98
CA PRO A 99 -12.49 -3.70 -13.30
C PRO A 99 -11.27 -3.74 -14.22
N ALA A 100 -11.16 -4.76 -15.06
CA ALA A 100 -10.06 -4.97 -16.02
C ALA A 100 -10.01 -3.86 -17.10
N CYS A 101 -9.52 -2.66 -16.76
CA CYS A 101 -9.37 -1.53 -17.67
C CYS A 101 -7.90 -1.13 -17.79
N GLY A 102 -7.40 -1.08 -19.03
CA GLY A 102 -6.21 -0.33 -19.49
C GLY A 102 -4.83 -0.66 -18.89
N PRO A 103 -3.74 -0.17 -19.51
CA PRO A 103 -2.40 -0.25 -18.93
C PRO A 103 -2.27 0.60 -17.65
N CYS A 104 -1.36 0.21 -16.74
CA CYS A 104 -1.07 0.96 -15.52
C CYS A 104 -0.49 2.35 -15.84
N GLU A 105 -1.24 3.42 -15.58
CA GLU A 105 -0.70 4.78 -15.68
C GLU A 105 0.16 5.15 -14.46
N ASP A 106 -0.03 4.49 -13.32
CA ASP A 106 0.74 4.71 -12.10
C ASP A 106 2.18 4.18 -12.24
N GLU A 107 3.16 5.08 -12.18
CA GLU A 107 4.58 4.77 -12.27
C GLU A 107 5.10 4.05 -11.01
N VAL A 108 4.59 4.37 -9.83
CA VAL A 108 4.96 3.70 -8.58
C VAL A 108 4.49 2.25 -8.62
N ALA A 109 3.26 2.00 -9.06
CA ALA A 109 2.75 0.64 -9.24
C ALA A 109 3.62 -0.18 -10.20
N ARG A 110 4.09 0.44 -11.29
CA ARG A 110 5.03 -0.20 -12.24
C ARG A 110 6.37 -0.53 -11.61
N LEU A 111 6.94 0.35 -10.78
CA LEU A 111 8.19 0.09 -10.05
C LEU A 111 8.08 -1.13 -9.14
N TRP A 112 6.91 -1.33 -8.55
CA TRP A 112 6.62 -2.48 -7.67
C TRP A 112 6.10 -3.72 -8.40
N GLY A 113 6.07 -3.71 -9.73
CA GLY A 113 5.67 -4.87 -10.55
C GLY A 113 4.16 -5.15 -10.57
N LEU A 114 3.35 -4.20 -10.11
CA LEU A 114 1.89 -4.28 -10.12
C LEU A 114 1.34 -3.95 -11.51
N THR A 115 0.25 -4.60 -11.88
CA THR A 115 -0.44 -4.30 -13.14
C THR A 115 -1.31 -3.05 -13.05
N ARG A 116 -1.65 -2.61 -11.82
CA ARG A 116 -2.42 -1.40 -11.50
C ARG A 116 -2.18 -0.92 -10.08
N GLY A 117 -2.16 0.39 -9.88
CA GLY A 117 -2.14 1.05 -8.58
C GLY A 117 -3.53 1.38 -8.03
N LEU A 118 -3.54 2.12 -6.93
CA LEU A 118 -4.71 2.71 -6.29
C LEU A 118 -5.29 3.87 -7.11
N ASN A 119 -6.58 4.15 -6.90
CA ASN A 119 -7.17 5.41 -7.33
C ASN A 119 -6.71 6.54 -6.38
N VAL A 120 -5.60 7.19 -6.74
CA VAL A 120 -4.98 8.26 -5.94
C VAL A 120 -5.94 9.41 -5.66
N ALA A 121 -6.78 9.81 -6.62
CA ALA A 121 -7.73 10.89 -6.44
C ALA A 121 -8.75 10.55 -5.35
N ARG A 122 -9.27 9.31 -5.37
CA ARG A 122 -10.24 8.82 -4.39
C ARG A 122 -9.61 8.64 -3.01
N LEU A 123 -8.39 8.10 -2.93
CA LEU A 123 -7.64 8.00 -1.68
C LEU A 123 -7.40 9.38 -1.05
N ARG A 124 -6.98 10.37 -1.84
CA ARG A 124 -6.81 11.75 -1.35
C ARG A 124 -8.11 12.37 -0.84
N GLN A 125 -9.22 12.14 -1.54
CA GLN A 125 -10.53 12.61 -1.10
C GLN A 125 -10.94 11.97 0.24
N GLY A 126 -10.74 10.66 0.40
CA GLY A 126 -11.01 9.96 1.64
C GLY A 126 -10.17 10.45 2.81
N LEU A 127 -8.89 10.72 2.58
CA LEU A 127 -7.97 11.22 3.62
C LEU A 127 -8.19 12.69 4.00
N ALA A 128 -8.83 13.48 3.15
CA ALA A 128 -9.15 14.89 3.43
C ALA A 128 -10.53 15.09 4.08
N GLY A 129 -11.31 14.01 4.22
CA GLY A 129 -12.70 14.03 4.68
C GLY A 129 -12.92 13.87 6.18
N ASP A 130 -11.85 13.87 7.00
CA ASP A 130 -11.89 13.87 8.47
C ASP A 130 -11.58 15.26 9.06
#